data_AF-M5DZQ0-F1
#
_entry.id   AF-M5DZQ0-F1
#
_cell.length_a   1.000
_cell.length_b   1.000
_cell.length_c   1.000
_cell.angle_alpha   90.00
_cell.angle_beta   90.00
_cell.angle_gamma   90.00
#
_symmetry.space_group_name_H-M   'P 1'
#
loop_
_entity.id
_entity.type
_entity.pdbx_description
1 polymer ?
#
loop_
_entity_poly.entity_id
_entity_poly.type
_entity_poly.pdbx_seq_one_letter_code
_entity_poly.pdbx_strand_id
1 'polypeptide(L)'
;MEYYKYVDKSDDNNNFDDSHSIKSDYIELDDGRKVKADFWAEHEYAFLSYYFSVQGLEDLSKEKLIKYLSDNGIKDLDDPDKYPLDIISIRKAKDKNSNDFYVLTIKMEE
;
A
#
# COMPACT_ATOMS: atom_id res chain seq x y z
N MET A 1 -5.51 -4.48 21.11
CA MET A 1 -5.25 -3.93 19.76
C MET A 1 -4.20 -4.82 19.13
N GLU A 2 -4.65 -5.72 18.25
CA GLU A 2 -3.75 -6.68 17.59
C GLU A 2 -3.09 -6.01 16.39
N TYR A 3 -1.76 -6.01 16.41
CA TYR A 3 -0.92 -5.44 15.39
C TYR A 3 -0.92 -6.36 14.17
N TYR A 4 -1.12 -5.81 12.98
CA TYR A 4 -0.90 -6.52 11.71
C TYR A 4 0.60 -6.84 11.55
N LYS A 5 1.06 -7.90 12.21
CA LYS A 5 2.40 -8.45 12.00
C LYS A 5 2.31 -9.35 10.77
N TYR A 6 2.68 -8.80 9.61
CA TYR A 6 3.09 -9.65 8.49
C TYR A 6 4.23 -10.53 9.01
N VAL A 7 4.07 -11.85 8.91
CA VAL A 7 5.15 -12.79 9.10
C VAL A 7 5.38 -13.31 7.71
N ASP A 8 6.48 -12.86 7.13
CA ASP A 8 7.08 -13.51 5.99
C ASP A 8 7.32 -14.98 6.37
N LYS A 9 6.58 -15.89 5.74
CA LYS A 9 6.80 -17.34 5.89
C LYS A 9 7.71 -17.77 4.76
N SER A 10 8.96 -17.32 4.81
CA SER A 10 10.04 -17.91 4.02
C SER A 10 10.88 -18.79 4.94
N ASP A 11 10.27 -19.88 5.39
CA ASP A 11 10.96 -21.03 5.95
C ASP A 11 10.86 -22.13 4.87
N ASP A 12 11.77 -22.09 3.90
CA ASP A 12 12.47 -23.22 3.27
C ASP A 12 13.22 -22.75 2.00
N ASN A 13 14.55 -22.95 2.00
CA ASN A 13 15.49 -23.05 0.88
C ASN A 13 15.15 -22.44 -0.51
N ASN A 14 15.98 -21.46 -0.91
CA ASN A 14 16.04 -20.75 -2.21
C ASN A 14 15.03 -19.63 -2.42
N ASN A 15 15.46 -18.37 -2.26
CA ASN A 15 15.30 -17.32 -3.29
C ASN A 15 15.79 -15.97 -2.77
N PHE A 16 16.46 -15.25 -3.66
CA PHE A 16 16.77 -13.82 -3.55
C PHE A 16 15.46 -13.02 -3.44
N ASP A 17 15.02 -12.71 -2.22
CA ASP A 17 14.05 -11.64 -1.96
C ASP A 17 14.84 -10.51 -1.27
N ASP A 18 15.44 -9.63 -2.06
CA ASP A 18 16.17 -8.45 -1.56
C ASP A 18 15.22 -7.32 -1.13
N SER A 19 13.92 -7.62 -0.96
CA SER A 19 12.95 -6.60 -0.57
C SER A 19 13.12 -6.25 0.91
N HIS A 20 13.39 -4.97 1.19
CA HIS A 20 13.54 -4.51 2.57
C HIS A 20 12.76 -3.23 2.82
N SER A 21 11.90 -3.26 3.84
CA SER A 21 11.20 -2.07 4.34
C SER A 21 12.22 -1.10 4.95
N ILE A 22 12.32 0.09 4.35
CA ILE A 22 13.19 1.18 4.78
C ILE A 22 12.50 1.99 5.88
N LYS A 23 11.20 2.29 5.72
CA LYS A 23 10.41 3.06 6.68
C LYS A 23 8.96 2.61 6.66
N SER A 24 8.34 2.51 7.83
CA SER A 24 6.90 2.30 7.93
C SER A 24 6.27 3.36 8.81
N ASP A 25 5.08 3.81 8.41
CA ASP A 25 4.32 4.85 9.08
C ASP A 25 2.83 4.49 9.07
N TYR A 26 2.03 5.15 9.91
CA TYR A 26 0.59 4.94 9.99
C TYR A 26 -0.12 6.27 9.82
N ILE A 27 -0.97 6.33 8.81
CA ILE A 27 -1.79 7.48 8.48
C ILE A 27 -3.22 7.14 8.84
N GLU A 28 -3.89 8.00 9.61
CA GLU A 28 -5.32 7.92 9.84
C GLU A 28 -6.02 8.82 8.82
N LEU A 29 -6.93 8.25 8.04
CA LEU A 29 -7.77 8.99 7.11
C LEU A 29 -8.88 9.74 7.87
N ASP A 30 -9.50 10.71 7.20
CA ASP A 30 -10.62 11.49 7.77
C ASP A 30 -11.81 10.60 8.21
N ASP A 31 -12.06 9.47 7.52
CA ASP A 31 -13.08 8.49 7.93
C ASP A 31 -12.69 7.63 9.16
N GLY A 32 -11.51 7.86 9.74
CA GLY A 32 -10.96 7.09 10.86
C GLY A 32 -10.27 5.79 10.44
N ARG A 33 -10.18 5.52 9.13
CA ARG A 33 -9.48 4.34 8.60
C ARG A 33 -7.98 4.49 8.76
N LYS A 34 -7.35 3.46 9.31
CA LYS A 34 -5.90 3.38 9.44
C LYS A 34 -5.29 2.79 8.17
N VAL A 35 -4.35 3.53 7.61
CA VAL A 35 -3.54 3.15 6.45
C VAL A 35 -2.11 2.96 6.92
N LYS A 36 -1.56 1.78 6.70
CA LYS A 36 -0.12 1.58 6.87
C LYS A 36 0.57 2.07 5.60
N ALA A 37 1.53 2.98 5.71
CA ALA A 37 2.44 3.33 4.64
C ALA A 37 3.77 2.61 4.86
N ASP A 38 4.29 1.95 3.83
CA ASP A 38 5.55 1.22 3.87
C ASP A 38 6.41 1.65 2.69
N PHE A 39 7.53 2.29 2.98
CA PHE A 39 8.55 2.63 2.02
C PHE A 39 9.59 1.52 2.04
N TRP A 40 9.76 0.84 0.92
CA TRP A 40 10.64 -0.31 0.77
C TRP A 40 11.43 -0.21 -0.53
N ALA A 41 12.58 -0.88 -0.59
CA ALA A 41 13.35 -0.99 -1.81
C ALA A 41 13.50 -2.46 -2.20
N GLU A 42 13.60 -2.68 -3.51
CA GLU A 42 13.96 -3.96 -4.10
C GLU A 42 14.95 -3.67 -5.22
N HIS A 43 16.15 -4.24 -5.08
CA HIS A 43 17.30 -3.95 -5.93
C HIS A 43 17.61 -2.44 -6.00
N GLU A 44 17.57 -1.84 -7.19
CA GLU A 44 17.85 -0.41 -7.43
C GLU A 44 16.58 0.46 -7.39
N TYR A 45 15.42 -0.12 -7.06
CA TYR A 45 14.14 0.60 -7.07
C TYR A 45 13.59 0.83 -5.67
N ALA A 46 13.03 2.01 -5.46
CA ALA A 46 12.27 2.34 -4.26
C ALA A 46 10.77 2.35 -4.56
N PHE A 47 9.98 1.91 -3.57
CA PHE A 47 8.54 1.77 -3.66
C PHE A 47 7.88 2.31 -2.41
N LEU A 48 6.68 2.86 -2.59
CA LEU A 48 5.80 3.29 -1.50
C LEU A 48 4.50 2.52 -1.59
N SER A 49 4.22 1.70 -0.58
CA SER A 49 3.03 0.88 -0.48
C SER A 49 2.10 1.35 0.63
N TYR A 50 0.81 1.49 0.32
CA TYR A 50 -0.26 1.79 1.25
C TYR A 50 -1.17 0.59 1.44
N TYR A 51 -1.42 0.21 2.68
CA TYR A 51 -2.25 -0.94 3.06
C TYR A 51 -3.46 -0.44 3.85
N PHE A 52 -4.66 -0.76 3.36
CA PHE A 52 -5.91 -0.28 3.96
C PHE A 52 -7.06 -1.26 3.75
N SER A 53 -8.03 -1.26 4.67
CA SER A 53 -9.20 -2.13 4.59
C SER A 53 -10.01 -1.88 3.31
N VAL A 54 -10.60 -2.92 2.72
CA VAL A 54 -11.52 -2.76 1.57
C VAL A 54 -12.91 -2.26 1.98
N GLN A 55 -13.28 -2.36 3.26
CA GLN A 55 -14.64 -2.15 3.72
C GLN A 55 -15.19 -0.78 3.25
N GLY A 56 -16.31 -0.80 2.51
CA GLY A 56 -16.94 0.41 1.97
C GLY A 56 -16.28 0.99 0.71
N LEU A 57 -15.23 0.37 0.19
CA LEU A 57 -14.51 0.77 -1.02
C LEU A 57 -14.53 -0.30 -2.12
N GLU A 58 -15.28 -1.39 -1.91
CA GLU A 58 -15.26 -2.60 -2.76
C GLU A 58 -15.70 -2.34 -4.21
N ASP A 59 -16.64 -1.42 -4.40
CA ASP A 59 -17.20 -1.04 -5.70
C ASP A 59 -16.44 0.14 -6.35
N LEU A 60 -15.39 0.66 -5.72
CA LEU A 60 -14.63 1.79 -6.27
C LEU A 60 -13.62 1.32 -7.32
N SER A 61 -13.66 1.98 -8.48
CA SER A 61 -12.64 1.84 -9.52
C SER A 61 -11.29 2.37 -9.03
N LYS A 62 -10.19 1.96 -9.68
CA LYS A 62 -8.81 2.40 -9.36
C LYS A 62 -8.70 3.93 -9.20
N GLU A 63 -9.24 4.69 -10.15
CA GLU A 63 -9.23 6.16 -10.11
C GLU A 63 -10.02 6.73 -8.93
N LYS A 64 -11.17 6.12 -8.61
CA LYS A 64 -11.98 6.54 -7.45
C LYS A 64 -11.28 6.21 -6.13
N LEU A 65 -10.54 5.10 -6.04
CA LEU A 65 -9.74 4.76 -4.87
C LEU A 65 -8.60 5.75 -4.66
N ILE A 66 -7.88 6.09 -5.73
CA ILE A 66 -6.79 7.09 -5.69
C ILE A 66 -7.33 8.43 -5.21
N LYS A 67 -8.42 8.89 -5.82
CA LYS A 67 -9.08 10.13 -5.43
C LYS A 67 -9.55 10.09 -3.98
N TYR A 68 -10.19 9.01 -3.55
CA TYR A 68 -10.62 8.81 -2.18
C TYR A 68 -9.45 8.96 -1.20
N LEU A 69 -8.33 8.28 -1.46
CA LEU A 69 -7.15 8.34 -0.60
C LEU A 69 -6.55 9.76 -0.54
N SER A 70 -6.54 10.48 -1.66
CA SER A 70 -6.05 11.85 -1.72
C SER A 70 -6.94 12.81 -0.94
N ASP A 71 -8.26 12.78 -1.18
CA ASP A 71 -9.25 13.59 -0.47
C ASP A 71 -9.26 13.33 1.05
N ASN A 72 -8.93 12.10 1.48
CA ASN A 72 -9.04 11.68 2.88
C ASN A 72 -7.72 11.70 3.67
N GLY A 73 -6.60 12.12 3.08
CA GLY A 73 -5.37 12.41 3.83
C GLY A 73 -4.04 12.08 3.16
N ILE A 74 -4.03 11.23 2.13
CA ILE A 74 -2.80 10.86 1.41
C ILE A 74 -2.58 11.84 0.26
N LYS A 75 -2.07 13.02 0.59
CA LYS A 75 -1.96 14.14 -0.34
C LYS A 75 -1.15 13.81 -1.60
N ASP A 76 -1.52 14.50 -2.68
CA ASP A 76 -0.89 14.45 -3.99
C ASP A 76 -0.99 13.10 -4.71
N LEU A 77 -1.76 12.13 -4.20
CA LEU A 77 -1.89 10.81 -4.84
C LEU A 77 -2.66 10.86 -6.16
N ASP A 78 -3.55 11.84 -6.33
CA ASP A 78 -4.31 12.09 -7.55
C ASP A 78 -3.64 13.09 -8.50
N ASP A 79 -2.46 13.61 -8.14
CA ASP A 79 -1.70 14.55 -8.98
C ASP A 79 -0.96 13.76 -10.07
N PRO A 80 -1.34 13.91 -11.36
CA PRO A 80 -0.77 13.12 -12.44
C PRO A 80 0.66 13.55 -12.81
N ASP A 81 1.07 14.77 -12.46
CA ASP A 81 2.43 15.26 -12.66
C ASP A 81 3.41 14.64 -11.66
N LYS A 82 2.92 14.35 -10.44
CA LYS A 82 3.72 13.70 -9.38
C LYS A 82 3.64 12.17 -9.44
N TYR A 83 2.43 11.62 -9.61
CA TYR A 83 2.20 10.18 -9.64
C TYR A 83 1.25 9.79 -10.78
N PRO A 84 1.78 9.58 -12.00
CA PRO A 84 0.96 9.13 -13.12
C PRO A 84 0.28 7.79 -12.83
N LEU A 85 -0.97 7.62 -13.31
CA LEU A 85 -1.77 6.43 -13.00
C LEU A 85 -1.10 5.12 -13.42
N ASP A 86 -0.23 5.14 -14.43
CA ASP A 86 0.52 3.98 -14.91
C ASP A 86 1.56 3.45 -13.90
N ILE A 87 2.11 4.31 -13.04
CA ILE A 87 3.08 3.90 -12.01
C ILE A 87 2.41 3.45 -10.69
N ILE A 88 1.10 3.70 -10.56
CA ILE A 88 0.30 3.30 -9.40
C ILE A 88 -0.32 1.94 -9.68
N SER A 89 0.02 0.94 -8.87
CA SER A 89 -0.60 -0.39 -8.92
C SER A 89 -1.49 -0.61 -7.71
N ILE A 90 -2.74 -1.05 -7.93
CA ILE A 90 -3.67 -1.42 -6.85
C ILE A 90 -4.00 -2.90 -6.98
N ARG A 91 -3.83 -3.65 -5.90
CA ARG A 91 -4.27 -5.05 -5.82
C ARG A 91 -5.05 -5.30 -4.53
N LYS A 92 -5.96 -6.27 -4.59
CA LYS A 92 -6.67 -6.79 -3.42
C LYS A 92 -5.89 -7.99 -2.86
N ALA A 93 -5.71 -8.05 -1.56
CA ALA A 93 -5.01 -9.13 -0.87
C ALA A 93 -5.77 -9.52 0.41
N LYS A 94 -5.39 -10.66 1.00
CA LYS A 94 -6.00 -11.18 2.23
C LYS A 94 -4.98 -11.28 3.34
N ASP A 95 -5.37 -10.90 4.54
CA ASP A 95 -4.51 -11.02 5.72
C ASP A 95 -4.55 -12.46 6.26
N LYS A 96 -3.78 -12.74 7.32
CA LYS A 96 -3.76 -14.05 7.97
C LYS A 96 -5.12 -14.49 8.50
N ASN A 97 -5.98 -13.53 8.85
CA ASN A 97 -7.34 -13.75 9.31
C ASN A 97 -8.36 -13.77 8.15
N SER A 98 -7.89 -13.83 6.90
CA SER A 98 -8.71 -13.80 5.68
C SER A 98 -9.52 -12.52 5.48
N ASN A 99 -9.18 -11.42 6.15
CA ASN A 99 -9.79 -10.13 5.86
C ASN A 99 -9.18 -9.55 4.58
N ASP A 100 -10.06 -9.04 3.74
CA ASP A 100 -9.67 -8.36 2.52
C ASP A 100 -9.09 -6.97 2.81
N PHE A 101 -7.98 -6.65 2.17
CA PHE A 101 -7.38 -5.31 2.18
C PHE A 101 -6.87 -4.95 0.78
N TYR A 102 -6.76 -3.64 0.52
CA TYR A 102 -6.09 -3.12 -0.66
C TYR A 102 -4.62 -2.84 -0.38
N VAL A 103 -3.80 -3.08 -1.39
CA VAL A 103 -2.41 -2.65 -1.45
C VAL A 103 -2.28 -1.73 -2.66
N LEU A 104 -1.94 -0.47 -2.40
CA LEU A 104 -1.59 0.50 -3.42
C LEU A 104 -0.08 0.69 -3.39
N THR A 105 0.61 0.38 -4.49
CA THR A 105 2.06 0.54 -4.61
C THR A 105 2.39 1.58 -5.67
N ILE A 106 3.28 2.49 -5.33
CA ILE A 106 3.83 3.52 -6.22
C ILE A 106 5.31 3.22 -6.40
N LYS A 107 5.78 3.12 -7.64
CA LYS A 107 7.20 3.10 -7.94
C LYS A 107 7.75 4.52 -7.84
N MET A 108 8.79 4.72 -7.06
CA MET A 108 9.43 6.02 -6.88
C MET A 108 10.60 6.10 -7.85
N GLU A 109 10.60 7.10 -8.73
CA GLU A 109 11.76 7.42 -9.56
C GLU A 109 12.78 8.22 -8.72
N GLU A 110 14.08 8.00 -8.97
CA GLU A 110 15.20 8.71 -8.33
C GLU A 110 15.24 10.21 -8.68
#